data_AF-A0A1Y3KA23-F1
#
_entry.id   AF-A0A1Y3KA23-F1
#
_cell.length_a   1.000
_cell.length_b   1.000
_cell.length_c   1.000
_cell.angle_alpha   90.00
_cell.angle_beta   90.00
_cell.angle_gamma   90.00
#
_symmetry.space_group_name_H-M   'P 1'
#
loop_
_entity.id
_entity.type
_entity.pdbx_description
1 polymer ?
#
loop_
_entity_poly.entity_id
_entity_poly.type
_entity_poly.pdbx_seq_one_letter_code
_entity_poly.pdbx_strand_id
1 'polypeptide(L)'
;MYQIRSTLSSAMREDAQSWNASRRSNGFLSITLSVNSKPQQVPMPFVALEPMKLRITCPECQCRYAVIGSAYFCPACGHNAADHQFEQSMSGIKQAISQLGVVRAAIPDRDTAEYTTRLLVENCLQNAVTAFQRVMEALYSQLRTEPRVRRNAFQNLVEGSQLWSEAIGSGYDQHLSESALKRLTILFQQRHLLAHTQGIVDEDYVTKSGDSRYRAGQRIVIGSEDVLEAVNLLEQLTAFIRQSLEVNGR
;
A
#
# COMPACT_ATOMS: atom_id res chain seq x y z
N MET A 1 10.00 -38.05 3.01
CA MET A 1 10.66 -36.94 3.74
C MET A 1 9.71 -35.82 4.19
N TYR A 2 8.69 -35.44 3.40
CA TYR A 2 7.75 -34.34 3.75
C TYR A 2 6.87 -34.60 4.99
N GLN A 3 6.23 -35.77 5.06
CA GLN A 3 5.41 -36.16 6.23
C GLN A 3 6.20 -36.20 7.54
N ILE A 4 7.49 -36.57 7.48
CA ILE A 4 8.35 -36.64 8.66
C ILE A 4 8.59 -35.23 9.24
N ARG A 5 8.77 -34.21 8.39
CA ARG A 5 9.01 -32.83 8.85
C ARG A 5 7.77 -32.16 9.45
N SER A 6 6.58 -32.44 8.91
CA SER A 6 5.32 -31.91 9.46
C SER A 6 5.00 -32.54 10.81
N THR A 7 5.14 -33.88 10.92
CA THR A 7 4.91 -34.58 12.19
C THR A 7 5.89 -34.11 13.27
N LEU A 8 7.17 -33.91 12.89
CA LEU A 8 8.17 -33.39 13.82
C LEU A 8 7.86 -31.97 14.30
N SER A 9 7.41 -31.08 13.40
CA SER A 9 7.09 -29.69 13.77
C SER A 9 5.88 -29.59 14.70
N SER A 10 4.86 -30.43 14.49
CA SER A 10 3.70 -30.53 15.38
C SER A 10 4.10 -31.12 16.74
N ALA A 11 4.87 -32.20 16.75
CA ALA A 11 5.38 -32.81 17.99
C ALA A 11 6.19 -31.81 18.83
N MET A 12 7.11 -31.06 18.21
CA MET A 12 7.91 -30.05 18.92
C MET A 12 7.06 -28.91 19.52
N ARG A 13 5.92 -28.57 18.92
CA ARG A 13 5.00 -27.57 19.48
C ARG A 13 4.24 -28.12 20.67
N GLU A 14 3.77 -29.36 20.58
CA GLU A 14 3.12 -30.06 21.69
C GLU A 14 4.09 -30.23 22.88
N ASP A 15 5.35 -30.55 22.60
CA ASP A 15 6.41 -30.62 23.59
C ASP A 15 6.68 -29.25 24.24
N ALA A 16 6.73 -28.17 23.46
CA ALA A 16 6.91 -26.83 24.01
C ALA A 16 5.71 -26.38 24.87
N GLN A 17 4.49 -26.72 24.45
CA GLN A 17 3.27 -26.40 25.22
C GLN A 17 3.21 -27.19 26.52
N SER A 18 3.48 -28.50 26.49
CA SER A 18 3.52 -29.34 27.69
C SER A 18 4.64 -28.92 28.65
N TRP A 19 5.80 -28.53 28.13
CA TRP A 19 6.89 -28.00 28.93
C TRP A 19 6.53 -26.67 29.59
N ASN A 20 5.87 -25.75 28.88
CA ASN A 20 5.42 -24.48 29.47
C ASN A 20 4.31 -24.71 30.51
N ALA A 21 3.38 -25.64 30.26
CA ALA A 21 2.30 -25.97 31.19
C ALA A 21 2.78 -26.70 32.45
N SER A 22 3.87 -27.46 32.37
CA SER A 22 4.47 -28.17 33.52
C SER A 22 5.34 -27.28 34.40
N ARG A 23 5.58 -26.02 34.02
CA ARG A 23 6.29 -25.07 34.88
C ARG A 23 5.39 -24.54 36.00
N ARG A 24 5.90 -24.62 37.24
CA ARG A 24 5.25 -24.02 38.42
C ARG A 24 5.44 -22.50 38.40
N SER A 25 4.37 -21.75 38.62
CA SER A 25 4.31 -20.28 38.53
C SER A 25 5.00 -19.49 39.65
N ASN A 26 5.63 -20.16 40.63
CA ASN A 26 6.10 -19.53 41.88
C ASN A 26 7.64 -19.41 42.00
N GLY A 27 8.36 -19.29 40.89
CA GLY A 27 9.81 -19.05 40.89
C GLY A 27 10.16 -17.57 40.66
N PHE A 28 11.29 -17.12 41.20
CA PHE A 28 11.87 -15.78 40.95
C PHE A 28 12.26 -15.53 39.47
N LEU A 29 12.25 -16.58 38.63
CA LEU A 29 12.59 -16.54 37.21
C LEU A 29 11.55 -17.34 36.41
N SER A 30 11.02 -16.72 35.34
CA SER A 30 10.17 -17.37 34.35
C SER A 30 10.97 -17.62 33.08
N ILE A 31 10.92 -18.84 32.56
CA ILE A 31 11.52 -19.20 31.26
C ILE A 31 10.44 -19.90 30.45
N THR A 32 10.23 -19.43 29.22
CA THR A 32 9.23 -19.95 28.29
C THR A 32 9.92 -20.50 27.06
N LEU A 33 9.51 -21.68 26.61
CA LEU A 33 9.98 -22.29 25.38
C LEU A 33 9.00 -21.96 24.25
N SER A 34 9.47 -21.39 23.15
CA SER A 34 8.65 -21.13 21.95
C SER A 34 9.25 -21.79 20.73
N VAL A 35 8.40 -22.41 19.91
CA VAL A 35 8.80 -23.11 18.69
C VAL A 35 8.16 -22.41 17.49
N ASN A 36 9.00 -21.74 16.70
CA ASN A 36 8.60 -21.12 15.45
C ASN A 36 8.81 -22.12 14.31
N SER A 37 7.74 -22.78 13.86
CA SER A 37 7.78 -23.56 12.62
C SER A 37 7.40 -22.66 11.44
N LYS A 38 8.18 -22.71 10.37
CA LYS A 38 7.82 -22.06 9.09
C LYS A 38 6.48 -22.61 8.58
N PRO A 39 5.68 -21.83 7.84
CA PRO A 39 4.39 -22.30 7.34
C PRO A 39 4.57 -23.54 6.48
N GLN A 40 3.66 -24.49 6.66
CA GLN A 40 3.60 -25.71 5.89
C GLN A 40 3.26 -25.37 4.43
N GLN A 41 4.02 -25.91 3.48
CA GLN A 41 3.72 -25.75 2.06
C GLN A 41 2.45 -26.56 1.74
N VAL A 42 1.31 -25.90 1.62
CA VAL A 42 0.07 -26.53 1.14
C VAL A 42 0.21 -26.73 -0.37
N PRO A 43 0.06 -27.97 -0.89
CA PRO A 43 0.11 -28.20 -2.34
C PRO A 43 -1.00 -27.41 -3.02
N MET A 44 -0.62 -26.60 -4.00
CA MET A 44 -1.54 -25.74 -4.74
C MET A 44 -2.39 -26.57 -5.71
N PRO A 45 -3.72 -26.42 -5.74
CA PRO A 45 -4.58 -27.07 -6.72
C PRO A 45 -4.18 -26.65 -8.14
N PHE A 46 -4.21 -27.58 -9.11
CA PHE A 46 -3.85 -27.32 -10.51
C PHE A 46 -4.63 -26.14 -11.11
N VAL A 47 -5.91 -26.01 -10.77
CA VAL A 47 -6.79 -24.91 -11.21
C VAL A 47 -6.35 -23.53 -10.72
N ALA A 48 -5.53 -23.45 -9.67
CA ALA A 48 -5.02 -22.20 -9.12
C ALA A 48 -3.69 -21.76 -9.75
N LEU A 49 -3.08 -22.57 -10.63
CA LEU A 49 -1.77 -22.25 -11.24
C LEU A 49 -1.85 -21.03 -12.18
N GLU A 50 -2.88 -20.97 -13.02
CA GLU A 50 -3.03 -19.91 -14.03
C GLU A 50 -3.30 -18.51 -13.43
N PRO A 51 -4.17 -18.35 -12.41
CA PRO A 51 -4.35 -17.06 -11.75
C PRO A 51 -3.20 -16.67 -10.81
N MET A 52 -2.32 -17.61 -10.43
CA MET A 52 -1.13 -17.36 -9.59
C MET A 52 0.16 -17.14 -10.40
N LYS A 53 0.06 -16.44 -11.54
CA LYS A 53 1.24 -16.10 -12.36
C LYS A 53 2.15 -15.05 -11.74
N LEU A 54 1.64 -14.23 -10.82
CA LEU A 54 2.45 -13.22 -10.15
C LEU A 54 3.38 -13.90 -9.14
N ARG A 55 4.59 -14.20 -9.59
CA ARG A 55 5.65 -14.80 -8.78
C ARG A 55 6.42 -13.71 -8.05
N ILE A 56 6.46 -13.79 -6.74
CA ILE A 56 7.14 -12.83 -5.86
C ILE A 56 8.22 -13.58 -5.09
N THR A 57 9.40 -12.97 -4.99
CA THR A 57 10.48 -13.43 -4.12
C THR A 57 10.62 -12.44 -2.98
N CYS A 58 10.43 -12.89 -1.74
CA CYS A 58 10.58 -12.03 -0.58
C CYS A 58 12.04 -11.57 -0.43
N PRO A 59 12.32 -10.26 -0.33
CA PRO A 59 13.69 -9.77 -0.20
C PRO A 59 14.34 -10.19 1.13
N GLU A 60 13.55 -10.32 2.20
CA GLU A 60 14.06 -10.65 3.55
C GLU A 60 14.37 -12.13 3.73
N CYS A 61 13.45 -13.03 3.37
CA CYS A 61 13.61 -14.47 3.63
C CYS A 61 13.79 -15.33 2.37
N GLN A 62 13.81 -14.71 1.19
CA GLN A 62 13.96 -15.38 -0.12
C GLN A 62 12.86 -16.42 -0.44
N CYS A 63 11.77 -16.40 0.32
CA CYS A 63 10.59 -17.23 0.03
C CYS A 63 10.01 -16.83 -1.33
N ARG A 64 9.81 -17.82 -2.19
CA ARG A 64 9.12 -17.68 -3.47
C ARG A 64 7.67 -18.09 -3.30
N TYR A 65 6.76 -17.20 -3.66
CA TYR A 65 5.33 -17.44 -3.53
C TYR A 65 4.60 -16.78 -4.70
N ALA A 66 3.34 -17.14 -4.87
CA ALA A 66 2.49 -16.56 -5.89
C ALA A 66 1.12 -16.24 -5.32
N VAL A 67 0.51 -15.18 -5.84
CA VAL A 67 -0.78 -14.68 -5.39
C VAL A 67 -1.68 -14.37 -6.58
N ILE A 68 -2.98 -14.35 -6.33
CA ILE A 68 -3.96 -13.78 -7.23
C ILE A 68 -4.12 -12.31 -6.84
N GLY A 69 -3.77 -11.39 -7.74
CA GLY A 69 -3.79 -9.95 -7.46
C GLY A 69 -2.56 -9.48 -6.69
N SER A 70 -2.75 -8.86 -5.53
CA SER A 70 -1.73 -8.17 -4.73
C SER A 70 -1.21 -8.98 -3.55
N ALA A 71 0.10 -8.96 -3.28
CA ALA A 71 0.69 -9.54 -2.08
C ALA A 71 1.09 -8.47 -1.06
N TYR A 72 0.45 -8.49 0.10
CA TYR A 72 0.71 -7.52 1.17
C TYR A 72 1.83 -7.95 2.12
N PHE A 73 2.02 -9.26 2.31
CA PHE A 73 3.04 -9.79 3.21
C PHE A 73 3.61 -11.10 2.68
N CYS A 74 4.85 -11.38 3.03
CA CYS A 74 5.45 -12.68 2.78
C CYS A 74 4.76 -13.73 3.68
N PRO A 75 4.20 -14.81 3.10
CA PRO A 75 3.54 -15.84 3.90
C PRO A 75 4.52 -16.61 4.82
N ALA A 76 5.83 -16.56 4.55
CA ALA A 76 6.83 -17.28 5.32
C ALA A 76 7.36 -16.53 6.55
N CYS A 77 7.67 -15.24 6.42
CA CYS A 77 8.29 -14.45 7.51
C CYS A 77 7.43 -13.26 7.97
N GLY A 78 6.31 -12.97 7.30
CA GLY A 78 5.48 -11.80 7.62
C GLY A 78 6.05 -10.47 7.11
N HIS A 79 7.16 -10.47 6.35
CA HIS A 79 7.72 -9.26 5.74
C HIS A 79 6.65 -8.48 4.97
N ASN A 80 6.47 -7.21 5.30
CA ASN A 80 5.53 -6.33 4.62
C ASN A 80 6.06 -6.00 3.21
N ALA A 81 5.36 -6.44 2.18
CA ALA A 81 5.75 -6.23 0.78
C ALA A 81 5.21 -4.90 0.22
N ALA A 82 5.03 -3.88 1.05
CA ALA A 82 4.46 -2.59 0.68
C ALA A 82 5.14 -1.95 -0.54
N ASP A 83 6.45 -2.12 -0.69
CA ASP A 83 7.20 -1.62 -1.84
C ASP A 83 6.78 -2.28 -3.15
N HIS A 84 6.76 -3.61 -3.19
CA HIS A 84 6.28 -4.35 -4.35
C HIS A 84 4.80 -4.07 -4.62
N GLN A 85 4.01 -3.90 -3.56
CA GLN A 85 2.59 -3.60 -3.67
C GLN A 85 2.35 -2.22 -4.29
N PHE A 86 3.16 -1.22 -3.93
CA PHE A 86 3.08 0.10 -4.54
C PHE A 86 3.36 0.04 -6.05
N GLU A 87 4.44 -0.62 -6.46
CA GLU A 87 4.81 -0.79 -7.87
C GLU A 87 3.73 -1.53 -8.67
N GLN A 88 3.19 -2.61 -8.12
CA GLN A 88 2.08 -3.35 -8.73
C GLN A 88 0.83 -2.48 -8.85
N SER A 89 0.54 -1.66 -7.83
CA SER A 89 -0.62 -0.75 -7.85
C SER A 89 -0.47 0.33 -8.92
N MET A 90 0.69 0.98 -9.02
CA MET A 90 0.95 2.00 -10.04
C MET A 90 0.88 1.40 -11.46
N SER A 91 1.49 0.24 -11.67
CA SER A 91 1.45 -0.47 -12.95
C SER A 91 0.02 -0.92 -13.32
N GLY A 92 -0.72 -1.48 -12.36
CA GLY A 92 -2.10 -1.89 -12.54
C GLY A 92 -3.02 -0.72 -12.88
N ILE A 93 -2.83 0.44 -12.24
CA ILE A 93 -3.56 1.67 -12.55
C ILE A 93 -3.25 2.14 -13.98
N LYS A 94 -1.98 2.22 -14.37
CA LYS A 94 -1.59 2.59 -15.75
C LYS A 94 -2.23 1.65 -16.79
N GLN A 95 -2.27 0.35 -16.52
CA GLN A 95 -2.93 -0.63 -17.37
C GLN A 95 -4.46 -0.47 -17.39
N ALA A 96 -5.09 -0.24 -16.24
CA ALA A 96 -6.53 -0.01 -16.18
C ALA A 96 -6.93 1.23 -17.00
N ILE A 97 -6.16 2.32 -16.88
CA ILE A 97 -6.37 3.55 -17.66
C ILE A 97 -6.18 3.28 -19.17
N SER A 98 -5.16 2.52 -19.57
CA SER A 98 -4.93 2.22 -21.00
C SER A 98 -6.03 1.34 -21.62
N GLN A 99 -6.71 0.53 -20.80
CA GLN A 99 -7.81 -0.34 -21.22
C GLN A 99 -9.20 0.32 -21.17
N LEU A 100 -9.31 1.59 -20.73
CA LEU A 100 -10.60 2.27 -20.59
C LEU A 100 -11.44 2.26 -21.88
N GLY A 101 -10.81 2.44 -23.04
CA GLY A 101 -11.51 2.40 -24.32
C GLY A 101 -12.13 1.03 -24.61
N VAL A 102 -11.42 -0.05 -24.25
CA VAL A 102 -11.92 -1.43 -24.40
C VAL A 102 -13.08 -1.68 -23.46
N VAL A 103 -12.95 -1.28 -22.19
CA VAL A 103 -14.04 -1.40 -21.19
C VAL A 103 -15.28 -0.64 -21.65
N ARG A 104 -15.10 0.60 -22.16
CA ARG A 104 -16.20 1.41 -22.69
C ARG A 104 -16.91 0.73 -23.86
N ALA A 105 -16.15 0.23 -24.83
CA ALA A 105 -16.69 -0.39 -26.04
C ALA A 105 -17.39 -1.73 -25.77
N ALA A 106 -17.05 -2.42 -24.68
CA ALA A 106 -17.66 -3.69 -24.29
C ALA A 106 -19.07 -3.55 -23.69
N ILE A 107 -19.48 -2.33 -23.31
CA ILE A 107 -20.77 -2.06 -22.68
C ILE A 107 -21.71 -1.43 -23.73
N PRO A 108 -22.80 -2.11 -24.14
CA PRO A 108 -23.68 -1.61 -25.22
C PRO A 108 -24.43 -0.33 -24.85
N ASP A 109 -24.84 -0.18 -23.60
CA ASP A 109 -25.57 0.99 -23.12
C ASP A 109 -24.59 2.15 -22.83
N ARG A 110 -24.79 3.27 -23.52
CA ARG A 110 -23.88 4.43 -23.45
C ARG A 110 -23.76 5.00 -22.04
N ASP A 111 -24.88 5.15 -21.34
CA ASP A 111 -24.89 5.78 -20.02
C ASP A 111 -24.23 4.86 -18.99
N THR A 112 -24.47 3.56 -19.07
CA THR A 112 -23.78 2.54 -18.26
C THR A 112 -22.28 2.49 -18.56
N ALA A 113 -21.88 2.64 -19.82
CA ALA A 113 -20.47 2.66 -20.21
C ALA A 113 -19.74 3.89 -19.63
N GLU A 114 -20.32 5.08 -19.74
CA GLU A 114 -19.76 6.30 -19.17
C GLU A 114 -19.75 6.26 -17.63
N TYR A 115 -20.82 5.78 -17.00
CA TYR A 115 -20.88 5.59 -15.55
C TYR A 115 -19.79 4.63 -15.05
N THR A 116 -19.62 3.48 -15.72
CA THR A 116 -18.65 2.45 -15.34
C THR A 116 -17.21 2.94 -15.53
N THR A 117 -16.92 3.58 -16.66
CA THR A 117 -15.58 4.13 -16.91
C THR A 117 -15.23 5.25 -15.93
N ARG A 118 -16.18 6.13 -15.59
CA ARG A 118 -15.99 7.13 -14.54
C ARG A 118 -15.65 6.49 -13.19
N LEU A 119 -16.43 5.49 -12.75
CA LEU A 119 -16.15 4.78 -11.49
C LEU A 119 -14.76 4.15 -11.49
N LEU A 120 -14.32 3.58 -12.62
CA LEU A 120 -13.00 2.98 -12.75
C LEU A 120 -11.89 4.03 -12.61
N VAL A 121 -12.01 5.18 -13.26
CA VAL A 121 -11.05 6.29 -13.15
C VAL A 121 -10.99 6.84 -11.72
N GLU A 122 -12.15 7.10 -11.11
CA GLU A 122 -12.24 7.57 -9.72
C GLU A 122 -11.65 6.57 -8.73
N ASN A 123 -11.84 5.26 -8.96
CA ASN A 123 -11.24 4.22 -8.14
C ASN A 123 -9.71 4.15 -8.33
N CYS A 124 -9.20 4.37 -9.54
CA CYS A 124 -7.77 4.43 -9.80
C CYS A 124 -7.08 5.53 -8.99
N LEU A 125 -7.65 6.74 -8.92
CA LEU A 125 -7.11 7.82 -8.09
C LEU A 125 -7.07 7.43 -6.60
N GLN A 126 -8.16 6.85 -6.09
CA GLN A 126 -8.24 6.40 -4.70
C GLN A 126 -7.19 5.33 -4.39
N ASN A 127 -6.98 4.37 -5.30
CA ASN A 127 -5.98 3.33 -5.16
C ASN A 127 -4.56 3.89 -5.22
N ALA A 128 -4.30 4.88 -6.08
CA ALA A 128 -2.98 5.52 -6.17
C ALA A 128 -2.55 6.14 -4.83
N VAL A 129 -3.43 6.97 -4.26
CA VAL A 129 -3.18 7.65 -2.97
C VAL A 129 -3.07 6.64 -1.83
N THR A 130 -3.92 5.60 -1.82
CA THR A 130 -3.87 4.56 -0.79
C THR A 130 -2.57 3.76 -0.86
N ALA A 131 -2.13 3.36 -2.06
CA ALA A 131 -0.87 2.66 -2.25
C ALA A 131 0.32 3.50 -1.78
N PHE A 132 0.35 4.80 -2.14
CA PHE A 132 1.38 5.73 -1.68
C PHE A 132 1.43 5.82 -0.16
N GLN A 133 0.28 6.01 0.49
CA GLN A 133 0.22 6.06 1.94
C GLN A 133 0.80 4.79 2.57
N ARG A 134 0.42 3.61 2.06
CA ARG A 134 0.90 2.32 2.61
C ARG A 134 2.42 2.18 2.48
N VAL A 135 3.00 2.57 1.35
CA VAL A 135 4.46 2.49 1.16
C VAL A 135 5.19 3.52 2.03
N MET A 136 4.68 4.75 2.15
CA MET A 136 5.27 5.75 3.05
C MET A 136 5.25 5.29 4.51
N GLU A 137 4.12 4.75 5.00
CA GLU A 137 4.03 4.18 6.35
C GLU A 137 5.01 3.02 6.55
N ALA A 138 5.15 2.14 5.56
CA ALA A 138 6.06 1.01 5.63
C ALA A 138 7.52 1.46 5.67
N LEU A 139 7.93 2.37 4.77
CA LEU A 139 9.27 2.93 4.73
C LEU A 139 9.59 3.69 6.03
N TYR A 140 8.67 4.53 6.50
CA TYR A 140 8.88 5.30 7.72
C TYR A 140 9.01 4.39 8.96
N SER A 141 8.27 3.28 9.01
CA SER A 141 8.36 2.33 10.12
C SER A 141 9.75 1.68 10.29
N GLN A 142 10.58 1.69 9.24
CA GLN A 142 11.95 1.16 9.26
C GLN A 142 12.88 2.05 10.09
N LEU A 143 12.59 3.35 10.20
CA LEU A 143 13.45 4.34 10.87
C LEU A 143 13.40 4.27 12.40
N ARG A 144 12.51 3.45 13.00
CA ARG A 144 12.34 3.29 14.46
C ARG A 144 12.26 4.63 15.22
N THR A 145 11.61 5.63 14.63
CA THR A 145 11.47 6.97 15.21
C THR A 145 10.35 7.02 16.27
N GLU A 146 10.63 7.68 17.39
CA GLU A 146 9.68 8.06 18.44
C GLU A 146 9.37 9.56 18.31
N PRO A 147 8.12 10.02 18.47
CA PRO A 147 6.91 9.26 18.82
C PRO A 147 6.27 8.55 17.62
N ARG A 148 5.39 7.58 17.90
CA ARG A 148 4.65 6.85 16.87
C ARG A 148 3.77 7.80 16.05
N VAL A 149 3.96 7.76 14.73
CA VAL A 149 3.18 8.50 13.74
C VAL A 149 1.69 8.15 13.85
N ARG A 150 0.83 9.17 13.78
CA ARG A 150 -0.63 8.97 13.78
C ARG A 150 -1.08 8.18 12.55
N ARG A 151 -2.21 7.47 12.66
CA ARG A 151 -2.81 6.80 11.49
C ARG A 151 -3.12 7.84 10.40
N ASN A 152 -2.84 7.47 9.15
CA ASN A 152 -3.12 8.28 7.96
C ASN A 152 -2.34 9.62 7.89
N ALA A 153 -1.23 9.77 8.61
CA ALA A 153 -0.40 10.97 8.51
C ALA A 153 0.03 11.25 7.05
N PHE A 154 0.39 10.21 6.30
CA PHE A 154 0.82 10.32 4.90
C PHE A 154 -0.33 10.51 3.88
N GLN A 155 -1.59 10.63 4.34
CA GLN A 155 -2.67 11.18 3.50
C GLN A 155 -2.71 12.73 3.56
N ASN A 156 -1.94 13.34 4.45
CA ASN A 156 -1.70 14.77 4.46
C ASN A 156 -0.27 15.02 3.96
N LEU A 157 -0.14 15.62 2.77
CA LEU A 157 1.17 15.85 2.16
C LEU A 157 2.04 16.80 2.98
N VAL A 158 1.45 17.80 3.65
CA VAL A 158 2.19 18.75 4.49
C VAL A 158 2.78 18.03 5.70
N GLU A 159 1.94 17.28 6.42
CA GLU A 159 2.38 16.51 7.57
C GLU A 159 3.37 15.41 7.19
N GLY A 160 3.09 14.68 6.10
CA GLY A 160 4.02 13.67 5.57
C GLY A 160 5.38 14.27 5.22
N SER A 161 5.40 15.44 4.58
CA SER A 161 6.63 16.17 4.25
C SER A 161 7.40 16.55 5.52
N GLN A 162 6.72 17.05 6.54
CA GLN A 162 7.34 17.40 7.81
C GLN A 162 7.95 16.18 8.50
N LEU A 163 7.23 15.06 8.56
CA LEU A 163 7.75 13.81 9.13
C LEU A 163 9.03 13.35 8.43
N TRP A 164 9.07 13.38 7.09
CA TRP A 164 10.29 13.04 6.35
C TRP A 164 11.41 14.06 6.57
N SER A 165 11.09 15.35 6.61
CA SER A 165 12.08 16.39 6.90
C SER A 165 12.72 16.20 8.28
N GLU A 166 11.94 15.83 9.29
CA GLU A 166 12.45 15.57 10.64
C GLU A 166 13.27 14.27 10.71
N ALA A 167 12.86 13.24 9.97
CA ALA A 167 13.48 11.92 10.05
C ALA A 167 14.75 11.77 9.20
N ILE A 168 14.81 12.41 8.02
CA ILE A 168 15.92 12.26 7.05
C ILE A 168 16.45 13.60 6.52
N GLY A 169 16.03 14.72 7.09
CA GLY A 169 16.50 16.06 6.73
C GLY A 169 15.93 16.63 5.42
N SER A 170 15.06 15.90 4.74
CA SER A 170 14.50 16.29 3.44
C SER A 170 13.00 16.02 3.37
N GLY A 171 12.22 17.07 3.07
CA GLY A 171 10.78 16.99 2.82
C GLY A 171 10.45 16.75 1.34
N TYR A 172 9.17 16.71 1.01
CA TYR A 172 8.68 16.55 -0.37
C TYR A 172 8.99 17.76 -1.26
N ASP A 173 9.13 18.94 -0.66
CA ASP A 173 9.46 20.23 -1.29
C ASP A 173 10.87 20.31 -1.87
N GLN A 174 11.78 19.44 -1.43
CA GLN A 174 13.10 19.35 -2.04
C GLN A 174 13.11 18.58 -3.38
N HIS A 175 12.00 17.92 -3.74
CA HIS A 175 11.95 16.99 -4.87
C HIS A 175 10.87 17.29 -5.90
N LEU A 176 9.72 17.74 -5.42
CA LEU A 176 8.67 18.23 -6.30
C LEU A 176 8.70 19.74 -6.31
N SER A 177 8.57 20.32 -7.50
CA SER A 177 8.37 21.76 -7.62
C SER A 177 7.11 22.19 -6.88
N GLU A 178 7.04 23.46 -6.46
CA GLU A 178 5.87 24.01 -5.79
C GLU A 178 4.58 23.76 -6.59
N SER A 179 4.64 23.91 -7.92
CA SER A 179 3.52 23.62 -8.81
C SER A 179 3.08 22.16 -8.78
N ALA A 180 4.04 21.22 -8.73
CA ALA A 180 3.77 19.79 -8.66
C ALA A 180 3.18 19.39 -7.30
N LEU A 181 3.67 19.97 -6.21
CA LEU A 181 3.10 19.76 -4.87
C LEU A 181 1.70 20.34 -4.73
N LYS A 182 1.46 21.54 -5.27
CA LYS A 182 0.12 22.14 -5.30
C LYS A 182 -0.84 21.25 -6.08
N ARG A 183 -0.40 20.73 -7.23
CA ARG A 183 -1.19 19.81 -8.04
C ARG A 183 -1.49 18.50 -7.30
N LEU A 184 -0.51 17.89 -6.67
CA LEU A 184 -0.70 16.69 -5.87
C LEU A 184 -1.63 16.94 -4.67
N THR A 185 -1.55 18.12 -4.05
CA THR A 185 -2.45 18.55 -2.98
C THR A 185 -3.90 18.57 -3.46
N ILE A 186 -4.18 19.15 -4.63
CA ILE A 186 -5.51 19.14 -5.23
C ILE A 186 -6.00 17.70 -5.44
N LEU A 187 -5.17 16.82 -5.98
CA LEU A 187 -5.53 15.41 -6.25
C LEU A 187 -5.84 14.63 -4.95
N PHE A 188 -5.10 14.89 -3.86
CA PHE A 188 -5.38 14.31 -2.55
C PHE A 188 -6.71 14.82 -1.96
N GLN A 189 -7.00 16.11 -2.11
CA GLN A 189 -8.29 16.68 -1.68
C GLN A 189 -9.45 16.14 -2.54
N GLN A 190 -9.25 15.96 -3.84
CA GLN A 190 -10.24 15.31 -4.71
C GLN A 190 -10.51 13.86 -4.29
N ARG A 191 -9.46 13.09 -3.94
CA ARG A 191 -9.60 11.75 -3.36
C ARG A 191 -10.39 11.78 -2.06
N HIS A 192 -10.21 12.79 -1.21
CA HIS A 192 -11.00 12.96 0.02
C HIS A 192 -12.49 13.11 -0.29
N LEU A 193 -12.84 13.95 -1.26
CA LEU A 193 -14.24 14.11 -1.70
C LEU A 193 -14.82 12.80 -2.26
N LEU A 194 -14.08 12.08 -3.09
CA LEU A 194 -14.53 10.78 -3.62
C LEU A 194 -14.83 9.77 -2.49
N ALA A 195 -14.00 9.75 -1.44
CA ALA A 195 -14.13 8.81 -0.34
C ALA A 195 -15.25 9.16 0.66
N HIS A 196 -15.57 10.44 0.83
CA HIS A 196 -16.44 10.90 1.93
C HIS A 196 -17.68 11.67 1.50
N THR A 197 -17.65 12.35 0.36
CA THR A 197 -18.76 13.20 -0.11
C THR A 197 -19.28 12.78 -1.48
N GLN A 198 -18.92 11.58 -1.95
CA GLN A 198 -19.25 11.08 -3.30
C GLN A 198 -18.78 12.02 -4.42
N GLY A 199 -17.71 12.78 -4.17
CA GLY A 199 -17.16 13.77 -5.08
C GLY A 199 -17.84 15.14 -5.04
N ILE A 200 -18.74 15.40 -4.08
CA ILE A 200 -19.38 16.71 -3.91
C ILE A 200 -18.43 17.64 -3.16
N VAL A 201 -18.15 18.80 -3.73
CA VAL A 201 -17.24 19.82 -3.19
C VAL A 201 -17.85 20.48 -1.95
N ASP A 202 -17.05 20.57 -0.89
CA ASP A 202 -17.34 21.33 0.32
C ASP A 202 -16.41 22.55 0.44
N GLU A 203 -16.69 23.42 1.42
CA GLU A 203 -15.89 24.63 1.68
C GLU A 203 -14.46 24.28 2.12
N ASP A 204 -14.30 23.15 2.81
CA ASP A 204 -13.03 22.62 3.26
C ASP A 204 -12.09 22.32 2.09
N TYR A 205 -12.61 21.72 1.02
CA TYR A 205 -11.88 21.46 -0.20
C TYR A 205 -11.41 22.76 -0.86
N VAL A 206 -12.29 23.74 -1.03
CA VAL A 206 -11.94 25.01 -1.69
C VAL A 206 -10.82 25.71 -0.92
N THR A 207 -10.94 25.74 0.42
CA THR A 207 -9.96 26.37 1.30
C THR A 207 -8.60 25.65 1.27
N LYS A 208 -8.59 24.31 1.35
CA LYS A 208 -7.36 23.52 1.44
C LYS A 208 -6.65 23.33 0.09
N SER A 209 -7.41 23.22 -1.00
CA SER A 209 -6.85 22.94 -2.34
C SER A 209 -6.54 24.22 -3.11
N GLY A 210 -7.27 25.32 -2.84
CA GLY A 210 -7.24 26.52 -3.67
C GLY A 210 -7.72 26.27 -5.11
N ASP A 211 -8.44 25.18 -5.37
CA ASP A 211 -8.92 24.82 -6.70
C ASP A 211 -10.11 25.71 -7.09
N SER A 212 -9.88 26.62 -8.04
CA SER A 212 -10.89 27.54 -8.56
C SER A 212 -11.78 26.94 -9.66
N ARG A 213 -11.56 25.69 -10.06
CA ARG A 213 -12.36 25.02 -11.10
C ARG A 213 -13.75 24.63 -10.61
N TYR A 214 -13.92 24.47 -9.29
CA TYR A 214 -15.16 24.03 -8.69
C TYR A 214 -15.63 24.97 -7.57
N ARG A 215 -16.94 25.00 -7.34
CA ARG A 215 -17.61 25.69 -6.24
C ARG A 215 -18.28 24.66 -5.32
N ALA A 216 -18.50 25.04 -4.07
CA ALA A 216 -19.24 24.21 -3.11
C ALA A 216 -20.58 23.73 -3.68
N GLY A 217 -20.90 22.46 -3.46
CA GLY A 217 -22.08 21.78 -3.99
C GLY A 217 -21.93 21.21 -5.41
N GLN A 218 -20.89 21.57 -6.17
CA GLN A 218 -20.61 20.93 -7.46
C GLN A 218 -19.98 19.55 -7.26
N ARG A 219 -20.18 18.65 -8.23
CA ARG A 219 -19.47 17.38 -8.28
C ARG A 219 -18.18 17.52 -9.09
N ILE A 220 -17.07 17.06 -8.54
CA ILE A 220 -15.81 16.98 -9.27
C ILE A 220 -15.89 15.97 -10.42
N VAL A 221 -15.10 16.23 -11.46
CA VAL A 221 -14.81 15.30 -12.55
C VAL A 221 -13.32 14.98 -12.51
N ILE A 222 -12.99 13.70 -12.58
CA ILE A 222 -11.61 13.20 -12.64
C ILE A 222 -11.39 12.56 -14.00
N GLY A 223 -10.37 13.05 -14.71
CA GLY A 223 -9.91 12.51 -15.98
C GLY A 223 -8.82 11.46 -15.83
N SER A 224 -8.56 10.72 -16.90
CA SER A 224 -7.46 9.74 -16.95
C SER A 224 -6.10 10.41 -16.79
N GLU A 225 -5.96 11.61 -17.33
CA GLU A 225 -4.78 12.47 -17.23
C GLU A 225 -4.49 12.90 -15.79
N ASP A 226 -5.53 13.23 -14.99
CA ASP A 226 -5.38 13.54 -13.57
C ASP A 226 -4.80 12.33 -12.82
N VAL A 227 -5.27 11.13 -13.13
CA VAL A 227 -4.81 9.88 -12.51
C VAL A 227 -3.38 9.55 -12.91
N LEU A 228 -3.04 9.66 -14.20
CA LEU A 228 -1.69 9.37 -14.68
C LEU A 228 -0.67 10.39 -14.13
N GLU A 229 -1.06 11.65 -14.02
CA GLU A 229 -0.25 12.68 -13.37
C GLU A 229 -0.03 12.35 -11.89
N ALA A 230 -1.09 11.98 -11.17
CA ALA A 230 -0.98 11.55 -9.77
C ALA A 230 0.02 10.39 -9.63
N VAL A 231 -0.12 9.34 -10.45
CA VAL A 231 0.77 8.19 -10.43
C VAL A 231 2.23 8.60 -10.67
N ASN A 232 2.49 9.45 -11.66
CA ASN A 232 3.83 9.91 -11.97
C ASN A 232 4.47 10.69 -10.80
N LEU A 233 3.72 11.61 -10.18
CA LEU A 233 4.20 12.39 -9.03
C LEU A 233 4.46 11.50 -7.81
N LEU A 234 3.60 10.52 -7.55
CA LEU A 234 3.75 9.57 -6.45
C LEU A 234 4.94 8.62 -6.65
N GLU A 235 5.19 8.17 -7.89
CA GLU A 235 6.39 7.39 -8.23
C GLU A 235 7.66 8.20 -7.99
N GLN A 236 7.70 9.47 -8.39
CA GLN A 236 8.84 10.35 -8.16
C GLN A 236 9.13 10.54 -6.66
N LEU A 237 8.11 10.85 -5.85
CA LEU A 237 8.27 10.98 -4.40
C LEU A 237 8.75 9.68 -3.77
N THR A 238 8.19 8.54 -4.18
CA THR A 238 8.55 7.24 -3.61
C THR A 238 9.98 6.86 -3.95
N ALA A 239 10.40 7.07 -5.21
CA ALA A 239 11.78 6.83 -5.63
C ALA A 239 12.77 7.72 -4.86
N PHE A 240 12.42 9.00 -4.66
CA PHE A 240 13.26 9.90 -3.88
C PHE A 240 13.44 9.44 -2.43
N ILE A 241 12.34 9.16 -1.72
CA ILE A 241 12.40 8.75 -0.32
C ILE A 241 13.24 7.47 -0.18
N ARG A 242 13.08 6.51 -1.09
CA ARG A 242 13.91 5.29 -1.13
C ARG A 242 15.39 5.63 -1.26
N GLN A 243 15.75 6.51 -2.19
CA GLN A 243 17.15 6.90 -2.40
C GLN A 243 17.74 7.59 -1.16
N SER A 244 16.98 8.47 -0.51
CA SER A 244 17.43 9.16 0.70
C SER A 244 17.59 8.23 1.89
N LEU A 245 16.78 7.17 1.99
CA LEU A 245 16.95 6.13 3.00
C LEU A 245 18.24 5.32 2.77
N GLU A 246 18.58 5.02 1.51
CA GLU A 246 19.83 4.33 1.18
C GLU A 246 21.07 5.16 1.49
N VAL A 247 21.01 6.48 1.30
CA VAL A 247 22.11 7.41 1.59
C VAL A 247 22.29 7.60 3.09
N ASN A 248 21.20 7.80 3.85
CA ASN A 248 21.25 8.04 5.30
C ASN A 248 21.43 6.75 6.13
N GLY A 249 21.20 5.57 5.53
CA GLY A 249 21.44 4.27 6.17
C GLY A 249 22.90 3.78 6.08
N ARG A 250 23.78 4.53 5.42
CA ARG A 250 25.24 4.34 5.41
C ARG A 250 25.91 5.26 6.42
#